data_AF-A0A316KS99-F1
#
_entry.id   AF-A0A316KS99-F1
#
_cell.length_a   1.000
_cell.length_b   1.000
_cell.length_c   1.000
_cell.angle_alpha   90.00
_cell.angle_beta   90.00
_cell.angle_gamma   90.00
#
_symmetry.space_group_name_H-M   'P 1'
#
loop_
_entity.id
_entity.type
_entity.pdbx_description
1 polymer ?
#
loop_
_entity_poly.entity_id
_entity_poly.type
_entity_poly.pdbx_seq_one_letter_code
_entity_poly.pdbx_strand_id
1 'polypeptide(L)'
;MSWIVAASFASSERITSTERAKGCFGVRVSLGSNGNICTYACWLDNGRTLTNKRIVDRESFIKIVSGEWPSVYNPDRINYFEENGIDGGIRFDSSRWKEVTYCEPLDSLWKIRFATYPFQHNTEMGWSNKYHKPSPKQELYIYERYDVENVDLNFFLDTNFWRLLKDVSDTNWIKDYRSRL
;
A
#
# COMPACT_ATOMS: atom_id res chain seq x y z
N MET A 1 -52.07 -40.83 -26.55
CA MET A 1 -51.88 -39.44 -26.09
C MET A 1 -50.94 -39.47 -24.91
N SER A 2 -49.68 -39.06 -25.12
CA SER A 2 -48.62 -39.05 -24.11
C SER A 2 -48.35 -37.60 -23.73
N TRP A 3 -48.34 -37.29 -22.43
CA TRP A 3 -47.99 -35.96 -21.91
C TRP A 3 -46.59 -36.03 -21.32
N ILE A 4 -45.68 -35.21 -21.83
CA ILE A 4 -44.35 -35.00 -21.25
C ILE A 4 -44.46 -33.78 -20.34
N VAL A 5 -44.20 -33.96 -19.05
CA VAL A 5 -44.06 -32.86 -18.09
C VAL A 5 -42.58 -32.47 -18.06
N ALA A 6 -42.27 -31.28 -18.56
CA ALA A 6 -40.95 -30.69 -18.41
C ALA A 6 -40.84 -30.04 -17.02
N ALA A 7 -39.99 -30.60 -16.16
CA ALA A 7 -39.62 -29.99 -14.90
C ALA A 7 -38.46 -29.02 -15.13
N SER A 8 -38.73 -27.72 -14.99
CA SER A 8 -37.70 -26.68 -15.02
C SER A 8 -36.94 -26.69 -13.69
N PHE A 9 -35.66 -27.05 -13.71
CA PHE A 9 -34.77 -26.83 -12.58
C PHE A 9 -34.43 -25.34 -12.51
N ALA A 10 -35.06 -24.62 -11.57
CA ALA A 10 -34.60 -23.30 -11.18
C ALA A 10 -33.34 -23.47 -10.32
N SER A 11 -32.16 -23.20 -10.88
CA SER A 11 -30.95 -23.05 -10.09
C SER A 11 -31.11 -21.83 -9.19
N SER A 12 -31.26 -22.07 -7.88
CA SER A 12 -31.16 -21.03 -6.87
C SER A 12 -29.72 -20.52 -6.85
N GLU A 13 -29.47 -19.43 -7.58
CA GLU A 13 -28.30 -18.60 -7.33
C GLU A 13 -28.47 -18.04 -5.92
N ARG A 14 -27.68 -18.55 -4.98
CA ARG A 14 -27.51 -17.91 -3.69
C ARG A 14 -26.96 -16.52 -3.97
N ILE A 15 -27.75 -15.49 -3.71
CA ILE A 15 -27.25 -14.13 -3.54
C ILE A 15 -26.30 -14.21 -2.34
N THR A 16 -25.02 -14.40 -2.60
CA THR A 16 -23.96 -14.25 -1.60
C THR A 16 -24.10 -12.85 -1.07
N SER A 17 -24.14 -12.73 0.27
CA SER A 17 -24.25 -11.48 1.02
C SER A 17 -23.54 -10.34 0.32
N THR A 18 -24.15 -9.15 0.28
CA THR A 18 -23.47 -7.89 0.00
C THR A 18 -22.27 -7.77 0.93
N GLU A 19 -21.11 -8.26 0.49
CA GLU A 19 -19.86 -8.08 1.21
C GLU A 19 -19.69 -6.57 1.35
N ARG A 20 -19.64 -6.12 2.61
CA ARG A 20 -19.36 -4.73 2.92
C ARG A 20 -18.04 -4.39 2.24
N ALA A 21 -18.02 -3.32 1.44
CA ALA A 21 -16.83 -2.93 0.72
C ALA A 21 -15.65 -2.77 1.71
N LYS A 22 -14.55 -3.46 1.44
CA LYS A 22 -13.37 -3.53 2.31
C LYS A 22 -12.47 -2.32 2.06
N GLY A 23 -11.78 -1.86 3.09
CA GLY A 23 -10.69 -0.89 2.91
C GLY A 23 -9.56 -1.48 2.07
N CYS A 24 -9.15 -0.75 1.05
CA CYS A 24 -7.93 -1.02 0.27
C CYS A 24 -6.98 0.15 0.46
N PHE A 25 -5.73 -0.14 0.84
CA PHE A 25 -4.73 0.87 1.17
C PHE A 25 -3.59 0.81 0.17
N GLY A 26 -2.98 1.95 -0.14
CA GLY A 26 -1.86 1.94 -1.06
C GLY A 26 -1.01 3.18 -1.02
N VAL A 27 0.15 3.05 -1.66
CA VAL A 27 1.12 4.12 -1.81
C VAL A 27 1.60 4.21 -3.24
N ARG A 28 1.82 5.43 -3.72
CA ARG A 28 2.59 5.70 -4.93
C ARG A 28 3.86 6.45 -4.57
N VAL A 29 4.99 5.99 -5.09
CA VAL A 29 6.30 6.59 -4.84
C VAL A 29 6.69 7.41 -6.06
N SER A 30 6.42 8.71 -6.01
CA SER A 30 6.57 9.65 -7.14
C SER A 30 6.74 11.07 -6.61
N LEU A 31 7.53 11.93 -7.27
CA LEU A 31 7.59 13.35 -6.90
C LEU A 31 6.26 14.04 -7.21
N GLY A 32 5.51 14.39 -6.17
CA GLY A 32 4.34 15.25 -6.26
C GLY A 32 4.72 16.71 -6.49
N SER A 33 3.79 17.49 -7.04
CA SER A 33 3.94 18.94 -7.26
C SER A 33 4.13 19.75 -5.96
N ASN A 34 3.77 19.17 -4.82
CA ASN A 34 3.96 19.73 -3.48
C ASN A 34 5.27 19.31 -2.81
N GLY A 35 6.16 18.59 -3.50
CA GLY A 35 7.40 18.09 -2.92
C GLY A 35 7.21 16.85 -2.02
N ASN A 36 6.04 16.21 -2.00
CA ASN A 36 5.89 14.92 -1.34
C ASN A 36 6.37 13.79 -2.24
N ILE A 37 7.18 12.87 -1.71
CA ILE A 37 7.69 11.70 -2.45
C ILE A 37 6.70 10.53 -2.45
N CYS A 38 5.92 10.39 -1.36
CA CYS A 38 4.94 9.32 -1.21
C CYS A 38 3.54 9.92 -1.21
N THR A 39 2.67 9.39 -2.05
CA THR A 39 1.24 9.68 -2.06
C THR A 39 0.50 8.50 -1.46
N TYR A 40 -0.13 8.69 -0.31
CA TYR A 40 -0.93 7.66 0.36
C TYR A 40 -2.39 7.78 -0.04
N ALA A 41 -3.05 6.65 -0.27
CA ALA A 41 -4.44 6.63 -0.63
C ALA A 41 -5.19 5.43 -0.04
N CYS A 42 -6.48 5.66 0.20
CA CYS A 42 -7.44 4.66 0.64
C CYS A 42 -8.57 4.54 -0.39
N TRP A 43 -9.08 3.34 -0.57
CA TRP A 43 -10.22 3.01 -1.43
C TRP A 43 -11.19 2.10 -0.69
N LEU A 44 -12.41 2.02 -1.19
CA LEU A 44 -13.34 0.94 -0.88
C LEU A 44 -13.35 -0.05 -2.05
N ASP A 45 -13.00 -1.30 -1.74
CA ASP A 45 -13.04 -2.42 -2.66
C ASP A 45 -14.32 -3.23 -2.46
N ASN A 46 -15.14 -3.33 -3.49
CA ASN A 46 -16.37 -4.12 -3.50
C ASN A 46 -16.20 -5.51 -4.17
N GLY A 47 -14.96 -5.92 -4.44
CA GLY A 47 -14.62 -7.16 -5.14
C GLY A 47 -14.66 -7.07 -6.67
N ARG A 48 -15.10 -5.93 -7.23
CA ARG A 48 -15.12 -5.67 -8.69
C ARG A 48 -14.36 -4.42 -9.07
N THR A 49 -14.52 -3.36 -8.29
CA THR A 49 -13.94 -2.05 -8.56
C THR A 49 -13.51 -1.35 -7.28
N LEU A 50 -12.41 -0.60 -7.40
CA LEU A 50 -11.98 0.33 -6.36
C LEU A 50 -12.76 1.64 -6.51
N THR A 51 -13.50 1.99 -5.49
CA THR A 51 -14.32 3.21 -5.41
C THR A 51 -13.84 4.11 -4.28
N ASN A 52 -14.36 5.33 -4.20
CA ASN A 52 -14.13 6.26 -3.10
C ASN A 52 -12.64 6.50 -2.78
N LYS A 53 -11.83 6.74 -3.82
CA LYS A 53 -10.41 7.07 -3.64
C LYS A 53 -10.28 8.34 -2.79
N ARG A 54 -9.53 8.26 -1.69
CA ARG A 54 -9.12 9.41 -0.89
C ARG A 54 -7.61 9.43 -0.74
N ILE A 55 -6.98 10.52 -1.16
CA ILE A 55 -5.57 10.80 -0.87
C ILE A 55 -5.49 11.45 0.51
N VAL A 56 -4.55 11.01 1.32
CA VAL A 56 -4.33 11.49 2.69
C VAL A 56 -2.84 11.77 2.92
N ASP A 57 -2.55 12.63 3.88
CA ASP A 57 -1.18 12.80 4.37
C ASP A 57 -0.72 11.57 5.17
N ARG A 58 0.59 11.47 5.42
CA ARG A 58 1.21 10.32 6.10
C ARG A 58 0.63 10.10 7.50
N GLU A 59 0.42 11.16 8.27
CA GLU A 59 -0.05 11.06 9.65
C GLU A 59 -1.49 10.55 9.70
N SER A 60 -2.36 11.16 8.89
CA SER A 60 -3.75 10.69 8.73
C SER A 60 -3.81 9.25 8.23
N PHE A 61 -2.95 8.87 7.29
CA PHE A 61 -2.88 7.51 6.77
C PHE A 61 -2.56 6.50 7.87
N ILE A 62 -1.50 6.76 8.67
CA ILE A 62 -1.10 5.89 9.78
C ILE A 62 -2.25 5.75 10.78
N LYS A 63 -2.90 6.85 11.17
CA LYS A 63 -4.01 6.82 12.14
C LYS A 63 -5.23 6.04 11.63
N ILE A 64 -5.54 6.12 10.33
CA ILE A 64 -6.64 5.34 9.72
C ILE A 64 -6.28 3.86 9.69
N VAL A 65 -5.06 3.54 9.25
CA VAL A 65 -4.58 2.17 9.09
C VAL A 65 -4.37 1.46 10.42
N SER A 66 -3.93 2.17 11.46
CA SER A 66 -3.77 1.63 12.80
C SER A 66 -5.09 1.45 13.55
N GLY A 67 -6.21 1.89 12.98
CA GLY A 67 -7.52 1.85 13.63
C GLY A 67 -7.76 2.95 14.67
N GLU A 68 -6.82 3.88 14.84
CA GLU A 68 -6.96 4.97 15.80
C GLU A 68 -8.12 5.88 15.42
N TRP A 69 -8.14 6.33 14.16
CA TRP A 69 -9.17 7.22 13.65
C TRP A 69 -10.31 6.43 13.00
N PRO A 70 -11.58 6.71 13.36
CA PRO A 70 -12.71 6.09 12.71
C PRO A 70 -12.75 6.50 11.23
N SER A 71 -12.94 5.53 10.35
CA SER A 71 -12.92 5.76 8.91
C SER A 71 -13.80 4.76 8.19
N VAL A 72 -14.40 5.18 7.08
CA VAL A 72 -15.15 4.27 6.19
C VAL A 72 -14.26 3.16 5.63
N TYR A 73 -12.95 3.41 5.52
CA TYR A 73 -11.97 2.43 5.03
C TYR A 73 -11.49 1.45 6.12
N ASN A 74 -11.69 1.78 7.40
CA ASN A 74 -11.36 0.91 8.52
C ASN A 74 -12.45 1.01 9.61
N PRO A 75 -13.67 0.54 9.31
CA PRO A 75 -14.81 0.73 10.20
C PRO A 75 -14.68 -0.06 11.50
N ASP A 76 -13.98 -1.20 11.45
CA ASP A 76 -13.81 -2.12 12.57
C ASP A 76 -12.59 -1.77 13.43
N ARG A 77 -11.89 -0.67 13.09
CA ARG A 77 -10.72 -0.15 13.82
C ARG A 77 -9.63 -1.20 14.03
N ILE A 78 -9.42 -2.01 13.01
CA ILE A 78 -8.40 -3.04 12.99
C ILE A 78 -7.03 -2.39 12.84
N ASN A 79 -6.03 -2.83 13.59
CA ASN A 79 -4.65 -2.39 13.38
C ASN A 79 -4.00 -3.21 12.25
N TYR A 80 -4.08 -2.71 11.02
CA TYR A 80 -3.53 -3.41 9.86
C TYR A 80 -2.00 -3.49 9.85
N PHE A 81 -1.29 -2.65 10.61
CA PHE A 81 0.16 -2.81 10.77
C PHE A 81 0.48 -4.09 11.56
N GLU A 82 -0.21 -4.32 12.67
CA GLU A 82 -0.06 -5.52 13.50
C GLU A 82 -0.49 -6.79 12.74
N GLU A 83 -1.63 -6.75 12.04
CA GLU A 83 -2.08 -7.89 11.23
C GLU A 83 -1.06 -8.29 10.16
N ASN A 84 -0.34 -7.31 9.62
CA ASN A 84 0.71 -7.54 8.65
C ASN A 84 2.10 -7.69 9.29
N GLY A 85 2.24 -7.73 10.61
CA GLY A 85 3.55 -7.88 11.26
C GLY A 85 4.54 -6.76 10.89
N ILE A 86 4.05 -5.54 10.68
CA ILE A 86 4.83 -4.35 10.38
C ILE A 86 4.92 -3.51 11.65
N ASP A 87 6.12 -3.07 12.02
CA ASP A 87 6.30 -2.14 13.12
C ASP A 87 5.90 -0.71 12.69
N GLY A 88 4.62 -0.39 12.88
CA GLY A 88 4.04 0.90 12.55
C GLY A 88 2.77 1.19 13.35
N GLY A 89 2.43 2.47 13.49
CA GLY A 89 1.25 2.92 14.22
C GLY A 89 1.51 4.18 15.03
N ILE A 90 0.96 4.22 16.25
CA ILE A 90 1.04 5.35 17.16
C ILE A 90 1.87 4.94 18.37
N ARG A 91 2.83 5.79 18.74
CA ARG A 91 3.68 5.60 19.92
C ARG A 91 3.63 6.84 20.80
N PHE A 92 3.74 6.64 22.11
CA PHE A 92 3.85 7.75 23.06
C PHE A 92 5.30 8.21 23.16
N ASP A 93 5.56 9.48 22.81
CA ASP A 93 6.85 10.14 22.99
C ASP A 93 6.92 10.72 24.41
N SER A 94 7.61 10.03 25.32
CA SER A 94 7.77 10.44 26.72
C SER A 94 8.52 11.76 26.90
N SER A 95 9.34 12.17 25.92
CA SER A 95 10.08 13.43 25.99
C SER A 95 9.18 14.62 25.68
N ARG A 96 8.22 14.43 24.76
CA ARG A 96 7.28 15.49 24.35
C ARG A 96 5.89 15.35 24.96
N TRP A 97 5.66 14.31 25.76
CA TRP A 97 4.39 13.98 26.39
C TRP A 97 3.22 13.98 25.38
N LYS A 98 3.46 13.41 24.20
CA LYS A 98 2.48 13.38 23.12
C LYS A 98 2.55 12.09 22.32
N GLU A 99 1.42 11.71 21.75
CA GLU A 99 1.37 10.65 20.76
C GLU A 99 1.98 11.10 19.43
N VAL A 100 2.79 10.24 18.83
CA VAL A 100 3.44 10.46 17.55
C VAL A 100 3.19 9.27 16.63
N THR A 101 2.98 9.54 15.35
CA THR A 101 2.87 8.48 14.35
C THR A 101 4.27 8.02 13.92
N TYR A 102 4.46 6.72 13.84
CA TYR A 102 5.74 6.10 13.47
C TYR A 102 5.50 4.93 12.53
N CYS A 103 6.32 4.80 11.49
CA CYS A 103 6.40 3.63 10.63
C CYS A 103 7.68 3.76 9.78
N GLU A 104 8.76 3.14 10.24
CA GLU A 104 10.06 3.18 9.55
C GLU A 104 10.00 2.65 8.09
N PRO A 105 9.22 1.60 7.77
CA PRO A 105 9.07 1.14 6.40
C PRO A 105 8.49 2.20 5.47
N LEU A 106 7.52 3.00 5.94
CA LEU A 106 6.95 4.11 5.17
C LEU A 106 8.01 5.20 4.90
N ASP A 107 8.87 5.47 5.86
CA ASP A 107 9.94 6.47 5.73
C ASP A 107 11.03 6.03 4.75
N SER A 108 11.17 4.73 4.51
CA SER A 108 12.15 4.16 3.59
C SER A 108 11.63 3.96 2.16
N LEU A 109 10.32 4.10 1.90
CA LEU A 109 9.73 3.83 0.58
C LEU A 109 10.35 4.63 -0.57
N TRP A 110 10.78 5.87 -0.32
CA TRP A 110 11.41 6.71 -1.34
C TRP A 110 12.66 6.05 -1.94
N LYS A 111 13.37 5.22 -1.16
CA LYS A 111 14.63 4.59 -1.56
C LYS A 111 14.46 3.64 -2.74
N ILE A 112 13.26 3.10 -2.96
CA ILE A 112 12.96 2.26 -4.12
C ILE A 112 13.13 3.05 -5.42
N ARG A 113 12.77 4.34 -5.42
CA ARG A 113 12.77 5.17 -6.63
C ARG A 113 14.09 5.90 -6.88
N PHE A 114 14.78 6.31 -5.82
CA PHE A 114 15.95 7.19 -5.93
C PHE A 114 17.23 6.54 -5.44
N ALA A 115 18.36 6.89 -6.08
CA ALA A 115 19.69 6.50 -5.61
C ALA A 115 20.15 7.35 -4.42
N THR A 116 19.69 8.60 -4.35
CA THR A 116 19.99 9.57 -3.29
C THR A 116 18.73 10.35 -2.95
N TYR A 117 18.64 10.87 -1.72
CA TYR A 117 17.47 11.66 -1.33
C TYR A 117 17.25 12.83 -2.32
N PRO A 118 16.00 13.06 -2.80
CA PRO A 118 15.77 14.00 -3.90
C PRO A 118 15.78 15.48 -3.50
N PHE A 119 15.75 15.80 -2.20
CA PHE A 119 15.79 17.18 -1.72
C PHE A 119 17.17 17.56 -1.18
N GLN A 120 17.51 18.84 -1.31
CA GLN A 120 18.80 19.39 -0.88
C GLN A 120 19.03 19.16 0.63
N HIS A 121 20.31 19.01 1.02
CA HIS A 121 20.79 18.85 2.40
C HIS A 121 20.60 17.48 3.07
N ASN A 122 20.09 16.46 2.35
CA ASN A 122 20.10 15.08 2.84
C ASN A 122 21.00 14.21 1.94
N THR A 123 22.01 13.58 2.54
CA THR A 123 22.98 12.71 1.85
C THR A 123 22.62 11.22 1.95
N GLU A 124 21.40 10.91 2.43
CA GLU A 124 20.96 9.54 2.56
C GLU A 124 20.90 8.83 1.20
N MET A 125 21.43 7.60 1.19
CA MET A 125 21.48 6.75 0.01
C MET A 125 20.21 5.90 -0.08
N GLY A 126 19.59 5.91 -1.25
CA GLY A 126 18.49 5.03 -1.59
C GLY A 126 18.95 3.67 -2.10
N TRP A 127 18.05 3.00 -2.82
CA TRP A 127 18.21 1.63 -3.30
C TRP A 127 18.08 1.51 -4.82
N SER A 128 17.60 2.56 -5.49
CA SER A 128 17.59 2.60 -6.95
C SER A 128 19.00 2.70 -7.53
N ASN A 129 19.21 2.03 -8.67
CA ASN A 129 20.45 2.08 -9.42
C ASN A 129 20.56 3.28 -10.38
N LYS A 130 19.50 4.09 -10.53
CA LYS A 130 19.60 5.39 -11.22
C LYS A 130 19.11 6.52 -10.35
N TYR A 131 19.56 7.72 -10.68
CA TYR A 131 19.38 8.91 -9.87
C TYR A 131 17.90 9.24 -9.59
N HIS A 132 17.04 9.18 -10.60
CA HIS A 132 15.64 9.61 -10.51
C HIS A 132 14.59 8.53 -10.72
N LYS A 133 14.97 7.31 -11.08
CA LYS A 133 14.06 6.19 -11.31
C LYS A 133 14.80 4.86 -11.18
N PRO A 134 14.11 3.72 -11.00
CA PRO A 134 14.77 2.42 -10.97
C PRO A 134 15.47 2.07 -12.29
N SER A 135 16.40 1.12 -12.26
CA SER A 135 16.94 0.52 -13.48
C SER A 135 15.87 -0.32 -14.21
N PRO A 136 16.03 -0.63 -15.51
CA PRO A 136 15.09 -1.49 -16.22
C PRO A 136 14.87 -2.86 -15.55
N LYS A 137 15.92 -3.44 -14.94
CA LYS A 137 15.76 -4.70 -14.19
C LYS A 137 15.05 -4.51 -12.86
N GLN A 138 15.22 -3.36 -12.19
CA GLN A 138 14.46 -3.03 -11.00
C GLN A 138 13.00 -2.74 -11.32
N GLU A 139 12.70 -2.05 -12.43
CA GLU A 139 11.34 -1.83 -12.94
C GLU A 139 10.66 -3.18 -13.25
N LEU A 140 11.35 -4.07 -13.97
CA LEU A 140 10.85 -5.43 -14.25
C LEU A 140 10.59 -6.22 -12.96
N TYR A 141 11.52 -6.18 -12.00
CA TYR A 141 11.33 -6.85 -10.71
C TYR A 141 10.13 -6.31 -9.92
N ILE A 142 9.93 -4.98 -9.94
CA ILE A 142 8.78 -4.35 -9.29
C ILE A 142 7.48 -4.81 -9.95
N TYR A 143 7.45 -4.84 -11.27
CA TYR A 143 6.31 -5.35 -12.03
C TYR A 143 6.01 -6.81 -11.68
N GLU A 144 6.99 -7.70 -11.77
CA GLU A 144 6.82 -9.14 -11.51
C GLU A 144 6.40 -9.44 -10.06
N ARG A 145 6.92 -8.69 -9.08
CA ARG A 145 6.68 -8.96 -7.66
C ARG A 145 5.45 -8.28 -7.08
N TYR A 146 5.13 -7.08 -7.56
CA TYR A 146 4.09 -6.22 -6.98
C TYR A 146 3.00 -5.80 -7.97
N ASP A 147 3.06 -6.25 -9.22
CA ASP A 147 2.11 -5.90 -10.27
C ASP A 147 2.00 -4.37 -10.48
N VAL A 148 3.15 -3.69 -10.43
CA VAL A 148 3.26 -2.24 -10.62
C VAL A 148 4.10 -1.97 -11.85
N GLU A 149 3.44 -1.62 -12.96
CA GLU A 149 4.10 -1.31 -14.24
C GLU A 149 5.00 -0.08 -14.16
N ASN A 150 4.53 0.97 -13.49
CA ASN A 150 5.27 2.23 -13.40
C ASN A 150 5.12 2.86 -12.01
N VAL A 151 6.23 2.95 -11.28
CA VAL A 151 6.28 3.51 -9.91
C VAL A 151 5.82 4.97 -9.83
N ASP A 152 5.95 5.73 -10.92
CA ASP A 152 5.55 7.15 -10.97
C ASP A 152 4.05 7.34 -11.13
N LEU A 153 3.37 6.35 -11.73
CA LEU A 153 1.98 6.47 -12.15
C LEU A 153 1.04 5.59 -11.31
N ASN A 154 1.48 4.37 -11.00
CA ASN A 154 0.68 3.32 -10.39
C ASN A 154 0.91 3.23 -8.88
N PHE A 155 -0.12 2.78 -8.16
CA PHE A 155 -0.05 2.55 -6.72
C PHE A 155 0.33 1.09 -6.45
N PHE A 156 1.15 0.87 -5.43
CA PHE A 156 1.19 -0.40 -4.73
C PHE A 156 -0.10 -0.50 -3.91
N LEU A 157 -0.92 -1.51 -4.17
CA LEU A 157 -2.26 -1.65 -3.58
C LEU A 157 -2.35 -2.89 -2.69
N ASP A 158 -3.02 -2.72 -1.56
CA ASP A 158 -3.38 -3.70 -0.53
C ASP A 158 -2.32 -4.79 -0.31
N THR A 159 -2.57 -6.02 -0.77
CA THR A 159 -1.64 -7.15 -0.58
C THR A 159 -0.22 -6.82 -1.04
N ASN A 160 -0.05 -6.14 -2.17
CA ASN A 160 1.27 -5.75 -2.68
C ASN A 160 1.85 -4.55 -1.93
N PHE A 161 1.01 -3.66 -1.41
CA PHE A 161 1.44 -2.60 -0.50
C PHE A 161 2.01 -3.17 0.80
N TRP A 162 1.30 -4.08 1.47
CA TRP A 162 1.76 -4.71 2.71
C TRP A 162 3.01 -5.56 2.49
N ARG A 163 3.05 -6.30 1.38
CA ARG A 163 4.25 -7.04 0.96
C ARG A 163 5.44 -6.10 0.79
N LEU A 164 5.24 -4.97 0.11
CA LEU A 164 6.30 -3.97 -0.05
C LEU A 164 6.83 -3.49 1.30
N LEU A 165 5.96 -3.14 2.25
CA LEU A 165 6.39 -2.68 3.58
C LEU A 165 7.22 -3.72 4.35
N LYS A 166 6.87 -5.00 4.22
CA LYS A 166 7.69 -6.10 4.76
C LYS A 166 9.05 -6.17 4.08
N ASP A 167 9.04 -6.17 2.75
CA ASP A 167 10.23 -6.33 1.93
C ASP A 167 11.25 -5.18 2.14
N VAL A 168 10.78 -3.94 2.25
CA VAL A 168 11.65 -2.78 2.52
C VAL A 168 12.23 -2.77 3.93
N SER A 169 11.75 -3.66 4.81
CA SER A 169 12.30 -3.89 6.15
C SER A 169 13.33 -5.04 6.15
N ASP A 170 13.36 -5.87 5.11
CA ASP A 170 14.25 -7.02 5.00
C ASP A 170 15.59 -6.64 4.34
N THR A 171 16.67 -6.75 5.11
CA THR A 171 18.03 -6.48 4.64
C THR A 171 18.46 -7.36 3.46
N ASN A 172 17.96 -8.59 3.34
CA ASN A 172 18.27 -9.47 2.20
C ASN A 172 17.57 -8.99 0.94
N TRP A 173 16.30 -8.62 1.05
CA TRP A 173 15.55 -8.02 -0.05
C TRP A 173 16.21 -6.72 -0.52
N ILE A 174 16.64 -5.85 0.40
CA ILE A 174 17.34 -4.59 0.05
C ILE A 174 18.63 -4.86 -0.73
N LYS A 175 19.43 -5.85 -0.30
CA LYS A 175 20.67 -6.24 -0.99
C LYS A 175 20.38 -6.76 -2.40
N ASP A 176 19.40 -7.65 -2.53
CA ASP A 176 18.98 -8.19 -3.81
C ASP A 176 18.49 -7.07 -4.74
N TYR A 177 17.60 -6.21 -4.27
CA TYR A 177 17.04 -5.11 -5.06
C TYR A 177 18.13 -4.15 -5.55
N ARG A 178 19.10 -3.80 -4.70
CA ARG A 178 20.27 -2.97 -5.07
C ARG A 178 21.16 -3.63 -6.12
N SER A 179 21.28 -4.95 -6.13
CA SER A 179 22.16 -5.67 -7.06
C SER A 179 21.65 -5.69 -8.51
N ARG A 180 20.37 -5.33 -8.74
CA ARG A 180 19.71 -5.44 -10.04
C ARG A 180 20.04 -4.24 -10.96
N LEU A 181 21.11 -4.36 -11.74
CA LEU A 181 21.53 -3.38 -12.75
C LEU A 181 20.72 -3.44 -14.04
#